data_AF-A0A928UV01-F1
#
_entry.id   AF-A0A928UV01-F1
#
_cell.length_a   1.000
_cell.length_b   1.000
_cell.length_c   1.000
_cell.angle_alpha   90.00
_cell.angle_beta   90.00
_cell.angle_gamma   90.00
#
_symmetry.space_group_name_H-M   'P 1'
#
loop_
_entity.id
_entity.type
_entity.pdbx_description
1 polymer ?
#
loop_
_entity_poly.entity_id
_entity_poly.type
_entity_poly.pdbx_seq_one_letter_code
_entity_poly.pdbx_strand_id
1 'polypeptide(L)' 'MNNSVHFSEDQSHIEFEKDSSCPATLAKFKKATEVHSFFSFVQKYQLQDKAVKVLQKILKTKK' A
#
# COMPACT_ATOMS: atom_id res chain seq x y z
N MET A 1 1.74 14.74 7.61
CA MET A 1 1.71 13.30 7.34
C MET A 1 1.84 13.11 5.83
N ASN A 2 3.06 13.17 5.30
CA ASN A 2 3.35 12.83 3.91
C ASN A 2 4.04 11.47 3.92
N ASN A 3 3.25 10.40 3.85
CA ASN A 3 3.79 9.08 3.53
C ASN A 3 3.76 8.98 2.01
N SER A 4 4.74 9.58 1.34
CA SER A 4 4.80 9.62 -0.13
C SER A 4 5.20 8.23 -0.62
N VAL A 5 4.20 7.44 -0.99
CA VAL A 5 4.38 6.15 -1.65
C VAL A 5 4.55 6.44 -3.13
N HIS A 6 5.61 5.93 -3.74
CA HIS A 6 5.87 6.06 -5.17
C HIS A 6 6.06 4.69 -5.82
N PHE A 7 5.99 4.66 -7.14
CA PHE A 7 6.39 3.49 -7.90
C PHE A 7 7.90 3.56 -8.17
N SER A 8 8.52 2.39 -8.27
CA SER A 8 9.87 2.28 -8.83
C SER A 8 9.93 2.91 -10.23
N GLU A 9 11.11 3.31 -10.69
CA GLU A 9 11.28 4.00 -11.97
C GLU A 9 10.71 3.20 -13.17
N ASP A 10 10.79 1.86 -13.09
CA ASP A 10 10.24 0.92 -14.07
C ASP A 10 8.75 0.56 -13.84
N GLN A 11 8.13 1.15 -12.82
CA GLN A 11 6.77 0.90 -12.35
C GLN A 11 6.47 -0.58 -12.01
N SER A 12 7.49 -1.40 -11.79
CA SER A 12 7.31 -2.83 -11.51
C SER A 12 6.88 -3.11 -10.07
N HIS A 13 7.18 -2.21 -9.15
CA HIS A 13 6.83 -2.35 -7.74
C HIS A 13 6.61 -0.99 -7.05
N ILE A 14 6.04 -1.06 -5.85
CA ILE A 14 5.82 0.11 -4.99
C ILE A 14 7.00 0.27 -4.04
N GLU A 15 7.50 1.50 -3.96
CA GLU A 15 8.52 1.94 -3.02
C GLU A 15 7.88 2.81 -1.93
N PHE A 16 8.18 2.46 -0.68
CA PHE A 16 7.75 3.24 0.47
C PHE A 16 8.90 4.15 0.89
N GLU A 17 8.68 5.47 0.93
CA GLU A 17 9.65 6.38 1.52
C GLU A 17 10.00 5.92 2.95
N LYS A 18 11.31 5.97 3.26
CA LYS A 18 11.85 5.66 4.58
C LYS A 18 11.40 6.74 5.56
N ASP A 19 10.23 6.52 6.12
CA ASP A 19 9.72 7.37 7.18
C ASP A 19 10.37 6.92 8.49
N SER A 20 11.32 7.71 8.98
CA SER A 20 12.07 7.46 10.23
C SER A 20 11.16 7.45 11.47
N SER A 21 9.90 7.87 11.33
CA SER A 21 8.87 7.83 12.38
C SER A 21 7.91 6.62 12.29
N CYS A 22 8.10 5.73 11.32
CA CYS A 22 7.21 4.60 11.08
C CYS A 22 7.39 3.50 12.17
N PRO A 23 6.33 3.10 12.89
CA PRO A 23 6.42 2.01 13.86
C PRO A 23 7.00 0.74 13.23
N ALA A 24 7.87 0.02 13.95
CA ALA A 24 8.60 -1.15 13.43
C ALA A 24 7.68 -2.22 12.82
N THR A 25 6.47 -2.39 13.38
CA THR A 25 5.44 -3.29 12.85
C THR A 25 4.95 -2.87 11.46
N LEU A 26 4.76 -1.57 11.24
CA LEU A 26 4.32 -1.02 9.97
C LEU A 26 5.44 -1.07 8.92
N ALA A 27 6.70 -0.90 9.34
CA ALA A 27 7.86 -1.08 8.48
C ALA A 27 8.02 -2.53 7.98
N LYS A 28 7.72 -3.52 8.82
CA LYS A 28 7.67 -4.94 8.42
C LYS A 28 6.51 -5.21 7.47
N PHE A 29 5.32 -4.67 7.77
CA PHE A 29 4.15 -4.82 6.91
C PHE A 29 4.39 -4.28 5.49
N LYS A 30 4.99 -3.08 5.38
CA LYS A 30 5.34 -2.47 4.08
C LYS A 30 6.27 -3.33 3.22
N LYS A 31 7.12 -4.16 3.84
CA LYS A 31 8.08 -5.04 3.14
C LYS A 31 7.54 -6.45 2.90
N ALA A 32 6.34 -6.77 3.36
CA ALA A 32 5.78 -8.11 3.20
C ALA A 32 5.47 -8.36 1.72
N THR A 33 5.88 -9.52 1.21
CA THR A 33 5.70 -9.91 -0.20
C THR A 33 4.24 -9.86 -0.63
N GLU A 34 3.33 -10.22 0.28
CA GLU A 34 1.88 -10.19 0.06
C GLU A 34 1.37 -8.77 -0.16
N VAL A 35 1.93 -7.79 0.56
CA VAL A 35 1.55 -6.38 0.43
C VAL A 35 2.00 -5.84 -0.92
N HIS A 36 3.24 -6.10 -1.33
CA HIS A 36 3.73 -5.74 -2.67
C HIS A 36 2.90 -6.42 -3.77
N SER A 37 2.63 -7.72 -3.64
CA SER A 37 1.84 -8.49 -4.61
C SER A 37 0.42 -7.95 -4.77
N PHE A 38 -0.21 -7.55 -3.66
CA PHE A 38 -1.53 -6.91 -3.68
C PHE A 38 -1.51 -5.60 -4.46
N PHE A 39 -0.53 -4.74 -4.20
CA PHE A 39 -0.43 -3.46 -4.91
C PHE A 39 -0.15 -3.65 -6.41
N SER A 40 0.76 -4.55 -6.79
CA SER A 40 1.01 -4.89 -8.20
C SER A 40 -0.23 -5.46 -8.88
N PHE A 41 -1.02 -6.29 -8.19
CA PHE A 41 -2.31 -6.79 -8.69
C PHE A 41 -3.31 -5.66 -8.92
N VAL A 42 -3.49 -4.77 -7.94
CA VAL A 42 -4.41 -3.63 -8.06
C VAL A 42 -4.03 -2.73 -9.24
N GLN A 43 -2.74 -2.47 -9.43
CA GLN A 43 -2.25 -1.67 -10.55
C GLN A 43 -2.45 -2.38 -11.90
N LYS A 44 -2.00 -3.63 -12.02
CA LYS A 44 -2.07 -4.43 -13.26
C LYS A 44 -3.48 -4.51 -13.84
N TYR A 45 -4.49 -4.58 -12.96
CA TYR A 45 -5.89 -4.72 -13.35
C TYR A 45 -6.71 -3.43 -13.21
N GLN A 46 -6.06 -2.29 -12.95
CA GLN A 46 -6.70 -0.98 -12.78
C GLN A 46 -7.86 -1.01 -11.76
N LEU A 47 -7.63 -1.63 -10.61
CA LEU A 47 -8.65 -1.86 -9.58
C LEU A 47 -8.60 -0.85 -8.42
N GLN A 48 -7.90 0.28 -8.58
CA GLN A 48 -7.63 1.25 -7.51
C GLN A 48 -8.93 1.69 -6.81
N ASP A 49 -9.94 2.09 -7.58
CA ASP A 49 -11.24 2.52 -7.04
C ASP A 49 -11.95 1.43 -6.25
N LYS A 50 -11.90 0.18 -6.73
CA LYS A 50 -12.52 -0.96 -6.03
C LYS A 50 -11.79 -1.27 -4.74
N ALA A 51 -10.46 -1.25 -4.76
CA ALA A 51 -9.62 -1.46 -3.59
C ALA A 51 -9.92 -0.39 -2.51
N VAL A 52 -10.00 0.89 -2.89
CA VAL A 52 -10.36 1.98 -1.97
C VAL A 52 -11.75 1.76 -1.37
N LYS A 53 -12.77 1.43 -2.18
CA LYS A 53 -14.14 1.17 -1.70
C LYS A 53 -14.19 0.03 -0.67
N VAL A 54 -13.45 -1.06 -0.91
CA VAL A 54 -13.38 -2.19 0.03
C VAL A 54 -12.71 -1.77 1.34
N LEU A 55 -11.57 -1.09 1.27
CA LEU A 55 -10.84 -0.61 2.45
C LEU A 55 -11.70 0.35 3.28
N GLN A 56 -12.42 1.27 2.63
CA GLN A 56 -13.36 2.16 3.30
C GLN A 56 -14.48 1.39 4.03
N LYS A 57 -15.00 0.32 3.41
CA LYS A 57 -16.02 -0.53 4.06
C LYS A 57 -15.46 -1.22 5.31
N ILE A 58 -14.24 -1.78 5.23
CA ILE A 58 -13.56 -2.41 6.38
C ILE A 58 -13.36 -1.41 7.52
N LEU A 59 -12.90 -0.19 7.22
CA LEU A 59 -12.70 0.85 8.22
C LEU A 59 -13.99 1.29 8.90
N LYS A 60 -15.12 1.31 8.16
CA LYS A 60 -16.44 1.61 8.73
C LYS A 60 -16.94 0.50 9.66
N THR A 61 -16.62 -0.76 9.39
CA THR A 61 -17.00 -1.90 10.26
C THR A 61 -16.18 -1.96 11.55
N LYS A 62 -15.02 -1.29 11.62
CA LYS A 62 -14.19 -1.23 12.83
C LYS A 62 -14.59 -0.11 13.82
N LYS A 63 -15.58 0.72 13.49
CA LYS A 63 -16.18 1.70 14.40
C LYS A 63 -17.43 1.12 15.04
#